data_AF-A0A7C7KR36-F1
#
_entry.id   AF-A0A7C7KR36-F1
#
_cell.length_a   1.000
_cell.length_b   1.000
_cell.length_c   1.000
_cell.angle_alpha   90.00
_cell.angle_beta   90.00
_cell.angle_gamma   90.00
#
_symmetry.space_group_name_H-M   'P 1'
#
loop_
_entity.id
_entity.type
_entity.pdbx_description
1 polymer ?
#
loop_
_entity_poly.entity_id
_entity_poly.type
_entity_poly.pdbx_seq_one_letter_code
_entity_poly.pdbx_strand_id
1 'polypeptide(L)'
;VITINGQEAVIKQGTEIPFQTTVVAGGAAAANIQFKEAVLELKVLPIISPDGRVMLDISLKQDTPGVQTPQGPAINTKQVTTKVIVNDGDTLVIGGIIDSLKNRTTEGVAGLVRVPILKWLFGQERIQDQDVELLIFITPTIIMD
;
A
#
# COMPACT_ATOMS: atom_id res chain seq x y z
N VAL A 1 -7.50 13.49 -11.69
CA VAL A 1 -6.37 14.16 -12.38
C VAL A 1 -6.79 14.38 -13.83
N ILE A 2 -6.43 15.52 -14.43
CA ILE A 2 -6.74 15.83 -15.83
C ILE A 2 -5.41 16.04 -16.56
N THR A 3 -5.27 15.50 -17.76
CA THR A 3 -4.06 15.63 -18.57
C THR A 3 -4.39 15.57 -20.06
N ILE A 4 -3.46 16.01 -20.90
CA ILE A 4 -3.56 15.93 -22.35
C ILE A 4 -3.18 14.52 -22.85
N ASN A 5 -3.67 14.17 -24.03
CA ASN A 5 -3.32 12.91 -24.70
C ASN A 5 -1.80 12.78 -24.89
N GLY A 6 -1.23 11.63 -24.49
CA GLY A 6 0.20 11.35 -24.61
C GLY A 6 1.08 12.01 -23.55
N GLN A 7 0.51 12.70 -22.56
CA GLN A 7 1.27 13.37 -21.50
C GLN A 7 1.07 12.71 -20.14
N GLU A 8 2.17 12.34 -19.49
CA GLU A 8 2.15 11.82 -18.13
C GLU A 8 1.68 12.91 -17.16
N ALA A 9 0.75 12.53 -16.28
CA ALA A 9 0.35 13.34 -15.14
C ALA A 9 0.53 12.56 -13.84
N VAL A 10 0.95 13.29 -12.80
CA VAL A 10 1.18 12.76 -11.46
C VAL A 10 0.41 13.60 -10.46
N ILE A 11 -0.34 12.94 -9.59
CA ILE A 11 -0.94 13.53 -8.40
C ILE A 11 -0.43 12.76 -7.18
N LYS A 12 0.08 13.48 -6.19
CA LYS A 12 0.55 12.91 -4.93
C LYS A 12 -0.01 13.67 -3.74
N GLN A 13 -0.41 12.93 -2.71
CA GLN A 13 -0.91 13.48 -1.45
C GLN A 13 -0.37 12.64 -0.28
N GLY A 14 0.16 13.31 0.74
CA GLY A 14 0.57 12.64 1.97
C GLY A 14 1.51 13.49 2.79
N THR A 15 2.36 12.82 3.56
CA THR A 15 3.25 13.45 4.54
C THR A 15 4.63 12.82 4.49
N GLU A 16 5.65 13.55 4.94
CA GLU A 16 6.99 13.03 5.11
C GLU A 16 7.24 12.65 6.56
N ILE A 17 7.86 11.49 6.78
CA ILE A 17 8.24 10.99 8.11
C ILE A 17 9.76 11.14 8.28
N PRO A 18 10.23 11.82 9.33
CA PRO A 18 11.65 11.95 9.60
C PRO A 18 12.22 10.66 10.21
N PHE A 19 13.36 10.22 9.69
CA PHE A 19 14.19 9.12 10.21
C PHE A 19 15.55 9.67 10.60
N GLN A 20 15.96 9.41 11.83
CA GLN A 20 17.30 9.76 12.28
C GLN A 20 18.28 8.65 11.87
N THR A 21 19.26 9.01 11.06
CA THR A 21 20.37 8.16 10.65
C THR A 21 21.67 8.70 11.25
N THR A 22 22.66 7.85 11.43
CA THR A 22 24.01 8.27 11.85
C THR A 22 24.93 8.21 10.65
N VAL A 23 25.54 9.33 10.28
CA VAL A 23 26.56 9.39 9.23
C VAL A 23 27.91 9.58 9.91
N VAL A 24 28.89 8.74 9.54
CA VAL A 24 30.27 8.88 10.02
C VAL A 24 31.05 9.65 8.96
N ALA A 25 31.46 10.88 9.28
CA ALA A 25 32.31 11.69 8.43
C ALA A 25 33.55 12.11 9.24
N GLY A 26 34.75 11.79 8.75
CA GLY A 26 36.01 12.20 9.39
C GLY A 26 36.27 11.60 10.79
N GLY A 27 35.66 10.44 11.12
CA GLY A 27 35.86 9.79 12.42
C GLY A 27 34.91 10.24 13.54
N ALA A 28 34.00 11.18 13.26
CA ALA A 28 32.93 11.57 14.18
C ALA A 28 31.56 11.10 13.64
N ALA A 29 30.73 10.54 14.53
CA ALA A 29 29.34 10.20 14.22
C ALA A 29 28.47 11.46 14.37
N ALA A 30 27.82 11.87 13.29
CA ALA A 30 26.86 12.96 13.27
C ALA A 30 25.44 12.43 13.05
N ALA A 31 24.46 12.99 13.77
CA ALA A 31 23.05 12.71 13.53
C ALA A 31 22.61 13.41 12.23
N ASN A 32 21.96 12.67 11.34
CA ASN A 32 21.41 13.15 10.07
C ASN A 32 19.93 12.76 9.99
N ILE A 33 19.05 13.72 9.68
CA ILE A 33 17.62 13.47 9.55
C ILE A 33 17.30 13.27 8.07
N GLN A 34 16.76 12.11 7.71
CA GLN A 34 16.27 11.80 6.36
C GLN A 34 14.76 11.74 6.37
N PHE A 35 14.11 12.36 5.39
CA PHE A 35 12.66 12.33 5.25
C PHE A 35 12.24 11.22 4.28
N LYS A 36 11.24 10.43 4.66
CA LYS A 36 10.67 9.40 3.79
C LYS A 36 9.18 9.68 3.57
N GLU A 37 8.77 9.69 2.31
CA GLU A 37 7.38 9.97 1.92
C GLU A 37 6.46 8.81 2.34
N ALA A 38 5.33 9.16 2.97
CA ALA A 38 4.16 8.33 3.17
C ALA A 38 3.01 8.98 2.41
N VAL A 39 2.92 8.66 1.11
CA VAL A 39 2.04 9.32 0.15
C VAL A 39 1.18 8.32 -0.62
N LEU A 40 -0.03 8.75 -0.96
CA LEU A 40 -0.81 8.19 -2.06
C LEU A 40 -0.42 8.94 -3.34
N GLU A 41 0.14 8.22 -4.29
CA GLU A 41 0.57 8.71 -5.60
C GLU A 41 -0.16 7.96 -6.71
N LEU A 42 -0.75 8.71 -7.63
CA LEU A 42 -1.27 8.21 -8.90
C LEU A 42 -0.50 8.88 -10.04
N LYS A 43 0.18 8.06 -10.83
CA LYS A 43 0.81 8.43 -12.09
C LYS A 43 0.04 7.77 -13.23
N VAL A 44 -0.28 8.56 -14.24
CA VAL A 44 -1.06 8.09 -15.39
C VAL A 44 -0.55 8.71 -16.69
N LEU A 45 -0.45 7.89 -17.74
CA LEU A 45 -0.18 8.31 -19.11
C LEU A 45 -1.32 7.79 -20.01
N PRO A 46 -2.23 8.67 -20.48
CA PRO A 46 -3.29 8.28 -21.39
C PRO A 46 -2.85 8.37 -22.85
N ILE A 47 -3.32 7.43 -23.67
CA ILE A 47 -3.20 7.45 -25.13
C ILE A 47 -4.57 7.11 -25.72
N ILE A 48 -5.15 8.05 -26.48
CA ILE A 48 -6.41 7.84 -27.20
C ILE A 48 -6.13 7.10 -28.50
N SER A 49 -6.79 5.97 -28.70
CA SER A 49 -6.71 5.16 -29.91
C SER A 49 -7.63 5.71 -31.00
N PRO A 50 -7.36 5.46 -32.31
CA PRO A 50 -8.19 5.96 -33.41
C PRO A 50 -9.65 5.50 -33.38
N ASP A 51 -9.92 4.40 -32.69
CA ASP A 51 -11.25 3.81 -32.50
C ASP A 51 -11.99 4.39 -31.26
N GLY A 52 -11.44 5.43 -30.63
CA GLY A 52 -12.06 6.11 -29.49
C GLY A 52 -11.82 5.43 -28.13
N ARG A 53 -11.00 4.38 -28.07
CA ARG A 53 -10.62 3.75 -26.79
C ARG A 53 -9.48 4.48 -26.11
N VAL A 54 -9.45 4.43 -24.78
CA VAL A 54 -8.39 5.03 -23.98
C VAL A 54 -7.46 3.94 -23.47
N MET A 55 -6.22 3.97 -23.92
CA MET A 55 -5.15 3.19 -23.33
C MET A 55 -4.54 3.98 -22.17
N LEU A 56 -4.44 3.37 -21.01
CA LEU A 56 -3.89 3.98 -19.81
C LEU A 56 -2.68 3.18 -19.33
N ASP A 57 -1.54 3.83 -19.17
CA ASP A 57 -0.43 3.35 -18.35
C ASP A 57 -0.57 3.95 -16.96
N ILE A 58 -0.70 3.10 -15.94
CA ILE A 58 -1.12 3.52 -14.60
C ILE A 58 -0.15 2.94 -13.58
N SER A 59 0.39 3.82 -12.74
CA SER A 59 1.15 3.45 -11.56
C SER A 59 0.50 4.10 -10.35
N LEU A 60 -0.12 3.28 -9.49
CA LEU A 60 -0.66 3.71 -8.21
C LEU A 60 0.25 3.18 -7.11
N LYS A 61 0.68 4.07 -6.22
CA LYS A 61 1.51 3.76 -5.06
C LYS A 61 0.87 4.35 -3.82
N GLN A 62 0.78 3.57 -2.75
CA GLN A 62 0.30 4.00 -1.46
C GLN A 62 1.32 3.60 -0.39
N ASP A 63 1.99 4.59 0.17
CA ASP A 63 2.88 4.44 1.30
C ASP A 63 2.18 4.90 2.58
N THR A 64 2.17 4.05 3.60
CA THR A 64 1.58 4.35 4.92
C THR A 64 2.56 4.04 6.04
N PRO A 65 2.52 4.77 7.18
CA PRO A 65 3.27 4.37 8.37
C PRO A 65 2.87 2.95 8.81
N GLY A 66 3.86 2.10 9.00
CA GLY A 66 3.72 0.71 9.45
C GLY A 66 4.05 0.55 10.94
N VAL A 67 4.51 -0.66 11.30
CA VAL A 67 4.83 -1.01 12.70
C VAL A 67 5.93 -0.10 13.25
N GLN A 68 5.77 0.36 14.49
CA GLN A 68 6.79 1.14 15.19
C GLN A 68 8.01 0.26 15.51
N THR A 69 9.19 0.71 15.11
CA THR A 69 10.48 0.07 15.44
C THR A 69 11.31 1.00 16.33
N PRO A 70 12.35 0.51 17.02
CA PRO A 70 13.27 1.36 17.78
C PRO A 70 13.95 2.47 16.98
N GLN A 71 13.96 2.36 15.64
CA GLN A 71 14.58 3.31 14.71
C GLN A 71 13.55 4.22 14.01
N GLY A 72 12.26 4.14 14.37
CA GLY A 72 11.15 4.83 13.71
C GLY A 72 10.10 3.87 13.13
N PRO A 73 8.99 4.38 12.59
CA PRO A 73 7.95 3.55 11.99
C PRO A 73 8.47 2.88 10.71
N ALA A 74 8.12 1.61 10.48
CA ALA A 74 8.27 1.01 9.15
C ALA A 74 7.40 1.78 8.13
N ILE A 75 7.64 1.59 6.83
CA ILE A 75 6.76 2.09 5.77
C ILE A 75 6.15 0.87 5.08
N ASN A 76 4.82 0.78 5.12
CA ASN A 76 4.08 -0.20 4.34
C ASN A 76 3.84 0.40 2.96
N THR A 77 4.26 -0.30 1.91
CA THR A 77 4.09 0.13 0.52
C THR A 77 3.15 -0.82 -0.20
N LYS A 78 2.11 -0.28 -0.82
CA LYS A 78 1.26 -0.99 -1.78
C LYS A 78 1.43 -0.32 -3.14
N GLN A 79 1.76 -1.10 -4.16
CA GLN A 79 1.98 -0.56 -5.49
C GLN A 79 1.37 -1.47 -6.55
N VAL A 80 0.71 -0.86 -7.54
CA VAL A 80 0.30 -1.54 -8.77
C VAL A 80 0.80 -0.73 -9.96
N THR A 81 1.28 -1.44 -10.97
CA THR A 81 1.64 -0.88 -12.26
C THR A 81 1.00 -1.72 -13.34
N THR A 82 0.16 -1.11 -14.16
CA THR A 82 -0.60 -1.83 -15.19
C THR A 82 -0.80 -0.99 -16.43
N LYS A 83 -1.03 -1.66 -17.56
CA LYS A 83 -1.43 -1.05 -18.81
C LYS A 83 -2.75 -1.66 -19.24
N VAL A 84 -3.76 -0.82 -19.42
CA VAL A 84 -5.12 -1.25 -19.71
C VAL A 84 -5.70 -0.46 -20.88
N ILE A 85 -6.64 -1.08 -21.59
CA ILE A 85 -7.44 -0.44 -22.63
C ILE A 85 -8.89 -0.50 -22.16
N VAL A 86 -9.55 0.66 -22.12
CA VAL A 86 -10.92 0.82 -21.64
C VAL A 86 -11.63 1.83 -22.55
N ASN A 87 -12.95 1.72 -22.66
CA ASN A 87 -13.72 2.68 -23.44
C ASN A 87 -13.87 3.99 -22.66
N ASP A 88 -14.17 5.07 -23.37
CA ASP A 88 -14.51 6.33 -22.74
C ASP A 88 -15.76 6.18 -21.84
N GLY A 89 -15.67 6.65 -20.59
CA GLY A 89 -16.74 6.57 -19.60
C GLY A 89 -16.94 5.20 -18.93
N ASP A 90 -16.28 4.14 -19.42
CA ASP A 90 -16.38 2.80 -18.82
C ASP A 90 -15.48 2.67 -17.59
N THR A 91 -15.97 1.96 -16.57
CA THR A 91 -15.19 1.68 -15.36
C THR A 91 -14.53 0.31 -15.45
N LEU A 92 -13.20 0.28 -15.34
CA LEU A 92 -12.43 -0.95 -15.24
C LEU A 92 -12.02 -1.21 -13.78
N VAL A 93 -12.09 -2.48 -13.38
CA VAL A 93 -11.51 -2.98 -12.12
C VAL A 93 -10.16 -3.63 -12.44
N ILE A 94 -9.08 -3.08 -11.91
CA ILE A 94 -7.69 -3.49 -12.23
C ILE A 94 -7.22 -4.70 -11.38
N GLY A 95 -8.10 -5.27 -10.55
CA GLY A 95 -7.77 -6.33 -9.60
C GLY A 95 -7.08 -5.79 -8.35
N GLY A 96 -6.74 -6.68 -7.41
CA GLY A 96 -6.25 -6.30 -6.08
C GLY A 96 -5.11 -7.14 -5.52
N ILE A 97 -4.39 -6.55 -4.57
CA ILE A 97 -3.40 -7.25 -3.73
C ILE A 97 -4.16 -7.76 -2.50
N ILE A 98 -4.11 -9.08 -2.27
CA ILE A 98 -4.70 -9.74 -1.11
C ILE A 98 -3.62 -9.87 -0.05
N ASP A 99 -3.85 -9.29 1.12
CA ASP A 99 -2.99 -9.45 2.29
C ASP A 99 -3.80 -10.12 3.40
N SER A 100 -3.50 -11.38 3.71
CA SER A 100 -4.20 -12.15 4.74
C SER A 100 -3.33 -12.27 5.99
N LEU A 101 -3.76 -11.64 7.09
CA LEU A 101 -3.10 -11.76 8.39
C LEU A 101 -3.87 -12.76 9.26
N LYS A 102 -3.28 -13.92 9.55
CA LYS A 102 -3.82 -14.91 10.48
C LYS A 102 -3.02 -14.92 11.77
N ASN A 103 -3.59 -14.36 12.84
CA ASN A 103 -3.01 -14.39 14.18
C ASN A 103 -3.76 -15.39 15.06
N ARG A 104 -3.05 -16.42 15.51
CA ARG A 104 -3.55 -17.40 16.49
C ARG A 104 -2.77 -17.25 17.79
N THR A 105 -3.44 -16.75 18.82
CA THR A 105 -2.86 -16.59 20.17
C THR A 105 -3.50 -17.63 21.09
N THR A 106 -2.67 -18.44 21.73
CA THR A 106 -3.11 -19.37 22.79
C THR A 106 -2.53 -18.90 24.11
N GLU A 107 -3.40 -18.49 25.04
CA GLU A 107 -3.03 -18.07 26.38
C GLU A 107 -3.51 -19.11 27.40
N GLY A 108 -2.77 -19.32 28.47
CA GLY A 108 -3.19 -20.17 29.57
C GLY A 108 -2.05 -20.67 30.44
N VAL A 109 -2.39 -21.46 31.46
CA VAL A 109 -1.41 -21.92 32.46
C VAL A 109 -0.43 -22.91 31.84
N ALA A 110 0.88 -22.62 31.97
CA ALA A 110 1.96 -23.46 31.47
C ALA A 110 1.80 -24.91 32.01
N GLY A 111 1.84 -25.90 31.11
CA GLY A 111 1.65 -27.32 31.42
C GLY A 111 0.21 -27.82 31.27
N LEU A 112 -0.81 -27.07 31.74
CA LEU A 112 -2.22 -27.48 31.69
C LEU A 112 -2.87 -27.27 30.31
N VAL A 113 -2.42 -26.26 29.57
CA VAL A 113 -2.88 -25.96 28.19
C VAL A 113 -2.55 -27.08 27.19
N ARG A 114 -1.58 -27.95 27.50
CA ARG A 114 -1.17 -29.08 26.64
C ARG A 114 -2.01 -30.34 26.85
N VAL A 115 -2.81 -30.42 27.92
CA VAL A 115 -3.66 -31.58 28.21
C VAL A 115 -5.02 -31.38 27.54
N PRO A 116 -5.45 -32.25 26.60
CA PRO A 116 -6.65 -32.05 25.78
C PRO A 116 -7.93 -31.78 26.60
N ILE A 117 -8.04 -32.43 27.77
CA ILE A 117 -9.21 -32.34 28.66
C ILE A 117 -9.20 -31.03 29.47
N LEU A 118 -8.02 -30.53 29.86
CA LEU A 118 -7.87 -29.33 30.70
C LEU A 118 -7.71 -28.05 29.87
N LYS A 119 -7.42 -28.19 28.57
CA LYS A 119 -7.28 -27.07 27.61
C LYS A 119 -8.50 -26.15 27.63
N TRP A 120 -9.71 -26.67 27.77
CA TRP A 120 -10.95 -25.88 27.71
C TRP A 120 -11.25 -25.11 29.01
N LEU A 121 -10.69 -25.55 30.14
CA LEU A 121 -10.89 -24.93 31.47
C LEU A 121 -9.76 -23.96 31.86
N PHE A 122 -8.56 -24.15 31.31
CA PHE A 122 -7.34 -23.41 31.70
C PHE A 122 -6.60 -22.76 30.51
N GLY A 123 -7.17 -22.84 29.31
CA GLY A 123 -6.64 -22.22 28.10
C GLY A 123 -7.70 -21.34 27.43
N GLN A 124 -7.26 -20.18 26.95
CA GLN A 124 -8.03 -19.29 26.10
C GLN A 124 -7.37 -19.27 24.71
N GLU A 125 -8.16 -19.50 23.68
CA GLU A 125 -7.71 -19.42 22.29
C GLU A 125 -8.34 -18.20 21.64
N ARG A 126 -7.52 -17.27 21.13
CA ARG A 126 -7.95 -16.13 20.35
C ARG A 126 -7.45 -16.31 18.92
N ILE A 127 -8.38 -16.40 17.97
CA ILE A 127 -8.11 -16.42 16.54
C ILE A 127 -8.53 -15.05 16.00
N GLN A 128 -7.61 -14.37 15.33
CA GLN A 128 -7.85 -13.10 14.66
C GLN A 128 -7.43 -13.24 13.20
N ASP A 129 -8.41 -13.27 12.31
CA ASP A 129 -8.23 -13.27 10.87
C ASP A 129 -8.55 -11.86 10.34
N GLN A 130 -7.61 -11.26 9.62
CA GLN A 130 -7.77 -9.95 8.99
C GLN A 130 -7.34 -10.03 7.52
N ASP A 131 -8.31 -9.91 6.61
CA ASP A 131 -8.07 -9.84 5.18
C ASP A 131 -8.14 -8.37 4.72
N VAL A 132 -7.08 -7.90 4.07
CA VAL A 132 -7.01 -6.55 3.50
C VAL A 132 -6.87 -6.67 1.99
N GLU A 133 -7.91 -6.24 1.27
CA GLU A 133 -7.91 -6.19 -0.19
C GLU A 133 -7.83 -4.74 -0.68
N LEU A 134 -6.90 -4.45 -1.59
CA LEU A 134 -6.85 -3.18 -2.31
C LEU A 134 -7.58 -3.33 -3.65
N LEU A 135 -8.73 -2.68 -3.81
CA LEU A 135 -9.46 -2.62 -5.08
C LEU A 135 -9.29 -1.25 -5.74
N ILE A 136 -9.04 -1.25 -7.05
CA ILE A 136 -8.79 -0.04 -7.82
C ILE A 136 -9.76 0.01 -8.99
N PHE A 137 -10.57 1.08 -9.00
CA PHE A 137 -11.57 1.39 -10.02
C PHE A 137 -11.11 2.61 -10.80
N ILE A 138 -11.11 2.51 -12.13
CA ILE A 138 -10.69 3.61 -12.99
C ILE A 138 -11.70 3.81 -14.11
N THR A 139 -12.14 5.04 -14.26
CA THR A 139 -13.10 5.49 -15.26
C THR A 139 -12.49 6.67 -15.99
N PRO A 140 -11.91 6.48 -17.19
CA PRO A 140 -11.44 7.61 -17.97
C PRO A 140 -12.62 8.37 -18.58
N THR A 141 -12.41 9.66 -18.79
CA THR A 141 -13.35 10.52 -19.52
C THR A 141 -12.55 11.37 -20.50
N ILE A 142 -12.88 11.27 -21.79
CA ILE A 142 -12.35 12.12 -22.84
C ILE A 142 -13.13 13.42 -22.81
N ILE A 143 -12.43 14.53 -22.62
CA ILE A 143 -13.03 15.88 -22.67
C ILE A 143 -12.72 16.44 -24.06
N MET A 144 -13.75 16.60 -24.88
CA MET A 144 -13.68 17.29 -26.17
C MET A 144 -14.33 18.67 -25.99
N ASP A 145 -13.60 19.72 -26.34
CA ASP A 145 -14.07 21.10 -26.39
C ASP A 145 -13.82 21.64 -27.81
#